data_AF-A0A2Z6RLC8-F1
#
_entry.id   AF-A0A2Z6RLC8-F1
#
_cell.length_a   1.000
_cell.length_b   1.000
_cell.length_c   1.000
_cell.angle_alpha   90.00
_cell.angle_beta   90.00
_cell.angle_gamma   90.00
#
_symmetry.space_group_name_H-M   'P 1'
#
loop_
_entity.id
_entity.type
_entity.pdbx_description
1 polymer ?
#
loop_
_entity_poly.entity_id
_entity_poly.type
_entity_poly.pdbx_seq_one_letter_code
_entity_poly.pdbx_strand_id
1 'polypeptide(L)'
;MIVLIVSYFAGLLIFFVITNHFSYNQLSKIFGIPEFIFTLSLITSISILIPATLIQMQKPLSDWIVLKSFTLAFTAMIISCLSVLNFSLAVFTSLIVIIPFSLFRPTPKYKLLQYLQLLVLTMISPPGILILSGTNIEEFLRWALMEYELFGSYLLPFICCLYWPGILVYSVIIFSPDNS
;
A
#
# COMPACT_ATOMS: atom_id res chain seq x y z
N MET A 1 1.53 -11.14 12.67
CA MET A 1 2.53 -11.63 11.69
C MET A 1 1.92 -12.06 10.38
N ILE A 2 0.87 -12.91 10.36
CA ILE A 2 0.19 -13.30 9.10
C ILE A 2 -0.27 -12.08 8.29
N VAL A 3 -0.90 -11.10 8.95
CA VAL A 3 -1.31 -9.83 8.32
C VAL A 3 -0.16 -9.16 7.58
N LEU A 4 1.02 -9.09 8.20
CA LEU A 4 2.21 -8.48 7.59
C LEU A 4 2.65 -9.28 6.35
N ILE A 5 2.81 -10.60 6.47
CA ILE A 5 3.24 -11.46 5.36
C ILE A 5 2.27 -11.35 4.17
N VAL A 6 0.97 -11.44 4.43
CA VAL A 6 -0.06 -11.37 3.37
C VAL A 6 -0.08 -9.98 2.73
N SER A 7 0.07 -8.89 3.50
CA SER A 7 0.13 -7.54 2.95
C SER A 7 1.38 -7.31 2.08
N TYR A 8 2.56 -7.82 2.48
CA TYR A 8 3.77 -7.71 1.64
C TYR A 8 3.69 -8.59 0.39
N PHE A 9 3.06 -9.76 0.49
CA PHE A 9 2.75 -10.59 -0.67
C PHE A 9 1.77 -9.88 -1.62
N ALA A 10 0.77 -9.18 -1.09
CA ALA A 10 -0.13 -8.34 -1.88
C ALA A 10 0.63 -7.26 -2.66
N GLY A 11 1.61 -6.60 -2.02
CA GLY A 11 2.47 -5.62 -2.67
C GLY A 11 3.26 -6.21 -3.84
N LEU A 12 3.82 -7.40 -3.66
CA LEU A 12 4.50 -8.13 -4.73
C LEU A 12 3.54 -8.48 -5.88
N LEU A 13 2.30 -8.90 -5.57
CA LEU A 13 1.29 -9.14 -6.60
C LEU A 13 0.93 -7.84 -7.35
N ILE A 14 0.75 -6.73 -6.65
CA ILE A 14 0.49 -5.42 -7.27
C ILE A 14 1.64 -5.03 -8.20
N PHE A 15 2.88 -5.18 -7.74
CA PHE A 15 4.07 -4.93 -8.55
C PHE A 15 4.11 -5.82 -9.80
N PHE A 16 3.81 -7.11 -9.64
CA PHE A 16 3.75 -8.05 -10.75
C PHE A 16 2.67 -7.68 -11.77
N VAL A 17 1.48 -7.27 -11.31
CA VAL A 17 0.39 -6.81 -12.19
C VAL A 17 0.80 -5.58 -12.98
N ILE A 18 1.46 -4.61 -12.33
CA ILE A 18 1.91 -3.38 -13.00
C ILE A 18 3.01 -3.67 -14.01
N THR A 19 4.04 -4.42 -13.64
CA THR A 19 5.16 -4.75 -14.55
C THR A 19 4.72 -5.60 -15.75
N ASN A 20 3.70 -6.45 -15.59
CA ASN A 20 3.15 -7.23 -16.70
C ASN A 20 2.03 -6.52 -17.47
N HIS A 21 1.86 -5.20 -17.32
CA HIS A 21 0.81 -4.43 -17.99
C HIS A 21 0.71 -4.74 -19.50
N PHE A 22 1.85 -4.83 -20.21
CA PHE A 22 1.87 -5.13 -21.65
C PHE A 22 1.35 -6.54 -22.00
N SER A 23 1.57 -7.55 -21.14
CA SER A 23 1.05 -8.90 -21.34
C SER A 23 -0.48 -8.94 -21.14
N TYR A 24 -1.03 -8.09 -20.27
CA TYR A 24 -2.47 -7.98 -20.05
C TYR A 24 -3.22 -7.29 -21.20
N ASN A 25 -2.51 -6.71 -22.17
CA ASN A 25 -3.10 -6.13 -23.38
C ASN A 25 -3.95 -7.15 -24.16
N GLN A 26 -3.52 -8.41 -24.21
CA GLN A 26 -4.31 -9.46 -24.87
C GLN A 26 -5.60 -9.79 -24.11
N LEU A 27 -5.57 -9.75 -22.77
CA LEU A 27 -6.73 -9.99 -21.93
C LEU A 27 -7.71 -8.81 -21.93
N SER A 28 -7.22 -7.58 -21.87
CA SER A 28 -8.06 -6.37 -21.93
C SER A 28 -8.85 -6.28 -23.24
N LYS A 29 -8.24 -6.69 -24.37
CA LYS A 29 -8.88 -6.79 -25.68
C LYS A 29 -10.00 -7.82 -25.72
N ILE A 30 -9.88 -8.94 -24.99
CA ILE A 30 -10.96 -9.94 -24.87
C ILE A 30 -12.16 -9.37 -24.12
N PHE A 31 -11.91 -8.56 -23.08
CA PHE A 31 -12.97 -7.93 -22.28
C PHE A 31 -13.49 -6.60 -22.87
N GLY A 32 -12.85 -6.06 -23.91
CA GLY A 32 -13.24 -4.78 -24.53
C GLY A 32 -13.01 -3.55 -23.61
N ILE A 33 -12.15 -3.67 -22.61
CA ILE A 33 -11.86 -2.61 -21.63
C ILE A 33 -10.50 -2.00 -21.96
N PRO A 34 -10.31 -0.67 -21.88
CA PRO A 34 -8.99 -0.08 -22.01
C PRO A 34 -8.02 -0.67 -20.97
N GLU A 35 -6.83 -1.05 -21.44
CA GLU A 35 -5.77 -1.75 -20.69
C GLU A 35 -5.51 -1.15 -19.30
N PHE A 36 -5.50 0.17 -19.24
CA PHE A 36 -5.22 0.91 -18.03
C PHE A 36 -6.31 0.75 -16.96
N ILE A 37 -7.57 0.77 -17.38
CA ILE A 37 -8.71 0.58 -16.47
C ILE A 37 -8.73 -0.85 -15.93
N PHE A 38 -8.32 -1.82 -16.76
CA PHE A 38 -8.22 -3.21 -16.35
C PHE A 38 -7.13 -3.46 -15.30
N THR A 39 -5.95 -2.86 -15.48
CA THR A 39 -4.88 -2.97 -14.46
C THR A 39 -5.24 -2.23 -13.17
N LEU A 40 -5.84 -1.05 -13.27
CA LEU A 40 -6.33 -0.29 -12.10
C LEU A 40 -7.41 -1.05 -11.33
N SER A 41 -8.35 -1.71 -12.01
CA SER A 41 -9.40 -2.50 -11.37
C SER A 41 -8.83 -3.71 -10.63
N LEU A 42 -7.82 -4.37 -11.17
CA LEU A 42 -7.11 -5.47 -10.49
C LEU A 42 -6.38 -4.98 -9.23
N ILE A 43 -5.62 -3.88 -9.33
CA ILE A 43 -4.88 -3.32 -8.19
C ILE A 43 -5.83 -2.90 -7.05
N THR A 44 -6.93 -2.23 -7.40
CA THR A 44 -7.94 -1.81 -6.41
C THR A 44 -8.67 -3.00 -5.79
N SER A 45 -9.00 -4.02 -6.58
CA SER A 45 -9.61 -5.26 -6.07
C SER A 45 -8.73 -5.97 -5.05
N ILE A 46 -7.43 -6.12 -5.35
CA ILE A 46 -6.44 -6.72 -4.43
C ILE A 46 -6.35 -5.89 -3.15
N SER A 47 -6.29 -4.56 -3.29
CA SER A 47 -6.14 -3.62 -2.16
C SER A 47 -7.35 -3.58 -1.22
N ILE A 48 -8.54 -3.95 -1.69
CA ILE A 48 -9.75 -4.02 -0.87
C ILE A 48 -9.94 -5.42 -0.28
N LEU A 49 -9.80 -6.46 -1.12
CA LEU A 49 -10.11 -7.84 -0.73
C LEU A 49 -9.16 -8.35 0.37
N ILE A 50 -7.87 -8.01 0.30
CA ILE A 50 -6.88 -8.52 1.24
C ILE A 50 -7.08 -7.96 2.65
N PRO A 51 -7.18 -6.63 2.86
CA PRO A 51 -7.53 -6.11 4.18
C PRO A 51 -8.88 -6.63 4.69
N ALA A 52 -9.90 -6.70 3.84
CA ALA A 52 -11.23 -7.16 4.24
C ALA A 52 -11.22 -8.61 4.76
N THR A 53 -10.54 -9.51 4.05
CA THR A 53 -10.39 -10.91 4.47
C THR A 53 -9.53 -11.04 5.73
N LEU A 54 -8.46 -10.26 5.86
CA LEU A 54 -7.61 -10.25 7.04
C LEU A 54 -8.34 -9.74 8.28
N ILE A 55 -9.15 -8.69 8.16
CA ILE A 55 -9.99 -8.18 9.25
C ILE A 55 -10.99 -9.25 9.71
N GLN A 56 -11.62 -9.97 8.78
CA GLN A 56 -12.57 -11.05 9.12
C GLN A 56 -11.88 -12.25 9.80
N MET A 57 -10.66 -12.58 9.39
CA MET A 57 -9.90 -13.69 9.97
C MET A 57 -9.17 -13.33 11.27
N GLN A 58 -9.09 -12.04 11.60
CA GLN A 58 -8.41 -11.59 12.79
C GLN A 58 -9.18 -12.01 14.04
N LYS A 59 -8.63 -13.01 14.73
CA LYS A 59 -9.13 -13.41 16.06
C LYS A 59 -8.97 -12.23 17.04
N PRO A 60 -9.89 -12.08 18.00
CA PRO A 60 -9.85 -10.99 18.99
C PRO A 60 -8.59 -10.99 19.84
N LEU A 61 -7.79 -12.06 19.84
CA LEU A 61 -6.55 -12.20 20.60
C LEU A 61 -5.30 -11.59 19.92
N SER A 62 -5.43 -11.04 18.71
CA SER A 62 -4.28 -10.44 18.02
C SER A 62 -3.92 -9.08 18.61
N ASP A 63 -2.86 -9.03 19.43
CA ASP A 63 -2.31 -7.77 19.95
C ASP A 63 -1.88 -6.83 18.82
N TRP A 64 -2.71 -5.84 18.54
CA TRP A 64 -2.47 -4.82 17.53
C TRP A 64 -1.18 -4.04 17.80
N ILE A 65 -0.78 -3.91 19.08
CA ILE A 65 0.46 -3.27 19.52
C ILE A 65 1.67 -4.03 18.98
N VAL A 66 1.69 -5.37 19.11
CA VAL A 66 2.78 -6.21 18.62
C VAL A 66 2.87 -6.12 17.10
N LEU A 67 1.73 -6.17 16.41
CA LEU A 67 1.68 -6.03 14.95
C LEU A 67 2.21 -4.65 14.52
N LYS A 68 1.77 -3.58 15.16
CA LYS A 68 2.20 -2.20 14.87
C LYS A 68 3.70 -2.03 15.09
N SER A 69 4.21 -2.44 16.25
CA SER A 69 5.63 -2.32 16.59
C SER A 69 6.52 -3.08 15.62
N PHE A 70 6.13 -4.30 15.24
CA PHE A 70 6.86 -5.09 14.25
C PHE A 70 6.83 -4.46 12.86
N THR A 71 5.66 -3.93 12.45
CA THR A 71 5.51 -3.23 11.17
C THR A 71 6.39 -1.98 11.13
N LEU A 72 6.41 -1.19 12.21
CA LEU A 72 7.24 0.00 12.32
C LEU A 72 8.74 -0.34 12.27
N ALA A 73 9.16 -1.38 13.00
CA ALA A 73 10.55 -1.84 13.02
C ALA A 73 10.99 -2.38 11.65
N PHE A 74 10.16 -3.19 10.99
CA PHE A 74 10.43 -3.69 9.66
C PHE A 74 10.53 -2.56 8.62
N THR A 75 9.63 -1.58 8.70
CA THR A 75 9.67 -0.39 7.85
C THR A 75 10.94 0.44 8.09
N ALA A 76 11.36 0.61 9.35
CA ALA A 76 12.60 1.31 9.69
C ALA A 76 13.85 0.58 9.14
N MET A 77 13.88 -0.75 9.22
CA MET A 77 14.94 -1.57 8.63
C MET A 77 15.03 -1.38 7.11
N ILE A 78 13.88 -1.38 6.42
CA ILE A 78 13.79 -1.13 4.98
C ILE A 78 14.31 0.27 4.65
N ILE A 79 13.88 1.30 5.38
CA ILE A 79 14.32 2.69 5.18
C ILE A 79 15.83 2.82 5.40
N SER A 80 16.40 2.08 6.36
CA SER A 80 17.85 2.04 6.57
C SER A 80 18.60 1.40 5.41
N CYS A 81 18.03 0.43 4.71
CA CYS A 81 18.63 -0.09 3.48
C CYS A 81 18.44 0.89 2.31
N LEU A 82 17.26 1.52 2.24
CA LEU A 82 16.91 2.46 1.21
C LEU A 82 17.74 3.74 1.27
N SER A 83 18.18 4.18 2.45
CA SER A 83 19.03 5.37 2.59
C SER A 83 20.39 5.20 1.91
N VAL A 84 20.89 3.97 1.82
CA VAL A 84 22.12 3.63 1.10
C VAL A 84 21.89 3.66 -0.42
N LEU A 85 20.71 3.25 -0.88
CA LEU A 85 20.37 3.21 -2.31
C LEU A 85 19.94 4.58 -2.84
N ASN A 86 19.11 5.29 -2.08
CA ASN A 86 18.53 6.58 -2.43
C ASN A 86 18.13 7.34 -1.15
N PHE A 87 19.06 8.17 -0.67
CA PHE A 87 18.88 8.96 0.55
C PHE A 87 17.63 9.86 0.50
N SER A 88 17.40 10.55 -0.63
CA SER A 88 16.27 11.47 -0.80
C SER A 88 14.93 10.75 -0.63
N LEU A 89 14.80 9.57 -1.24
CA LEU A 89 13.59 8.77 -1.18
C LEU A 89 13.39 8.17 0.23
N ALA A 90 14.47 7.78 0.91
CA ALA A 90 14.43 7.34 2.31
C ALA A 90 13.93 8.45 3.26
N VAL A 91 14.42 9.68 3.11
CA VAL A 91 13.94 10.83 3.91
C VAL A 91 12.46 11.10 3.64
N PHE A 92 12.05 11.17 2.37
CA PHE A 92 10.65 11.38 2.00
C PHE A 92 9.73 10.30 2.60
N THR A 93 10.15 9.04 2.50
CA THR A 93 9.44 7.90 3.09
C THR A 93 9.33 8.02 4.60
N SER A 94 10.41 8.39 5.28
CA SER A 94 10.41 8.51 6.73
C SER A 94 9.38 9.55 7.22
N LEU A 95 9.24 10.67 6.51
CA LEU A 95 8.28 11.72 6.86
C LEU A 95 6.84 11.30 6.59
N ILE A 96 6.58 10.70 5.43
CA ILE A 96 5.22 10.37 5.00
C ILE A 96 4.70 9.10 5.64
N VAL A 97 5.56 8.12 5.93
CA VAL A 97 5.15 6.82 6.45
C VAL A 97 5.23 6.81 7.97
N ILE A 98 6.42 7.04 8.55
CA ILE A 98 6.64 6.78 9.99
C ILE A 98 5.77 7.68 10.86
N ILE A 99 5.66 8.96 10.52
CA ILE A 99 4.93 9.94 11.34
C ILE A 99 3.45 9.57 11.45
N PRO A 100 2.65 9.50 10.37
CA PRO A 100 1.24 9.16 10.49
C PRO A 100 1.03 7.73 11.00
N PHE A 101 1.90 6.78 10.63
CA PHE A 101 1.79 5.39 11.05
C PHE A 101 2.04 5.20 12.55
N SER A 102 2.86 6.06 13.16
CA SER A 102 3.03 6.08 14.62
C SER A 102 1.77 6.55 15.36
N LEU A 103 0.93 7.37 14.71
CA LEU A 103 -0.25 7.99 15.33
C LEU A 103 -1.51 7.13 15.23
N PHE A 104 -1.65 6.31 14.17
CA PHE A 104 -2.83 5.45 14.00
C PHE A 104 -2.97 4.43 15.13
N ARG A 105 -4.20 4.29 15.65
CA ARG A 105 -4.55 3.38 16.76
C ARG A 105 -5.95 2.84 16.54
N PRO A 106 -6.24 1.59 16.94
CA PRO A 106 -7.61 1.09 16.93
C PRO A 106 -8.47 1.95 17.86
N THR A 107 -9.62 2.40 17.36
CA THR A 107 -10.58 3.20 18.13
C THR A 107 -12.00 2.66 17.95
N PRO A 108 -12.28 1.43 18.42
CA PRO A 108 -13.55 0.74 18.13
C PRO A 108 -14.76 1.45 18.73
N LYS A 109 -14.58 2.20 19.81
CA LYS A 109 -15.64 2.97 20.48
C LYS A 109 -16.16 4.14 19.65
N TYR A 110 -15.32 4.74 18.81
CA TYR A 110 -15.64 5.93 18.03
C TYR A 110 -15.54 5.62 16.53
N LYS A 111 -16.63 5.09 15.95
CA LYS A 111 -16.70 4.77 14.51
C LYS A 111 -16.32 5.95 13.62
N LEU A 112 -16.72 7.17 13.99
CA LEU A 112 -16.37 8.39 13.25
C LEU A 112 -14.84 8.59 13.17
N LEU A 113 -14.15 8.42 14.30
CA LEU A 113 -12.69 8.55 14.36
C LEU A 113 -11.99 7.45 13.56
N GLN A 114 -12.55 6.23 13.55
CA GLN A 114 -12.07 5.12 12.73
C GLN A 114 -12.17 5.42 11.23
N TYR A 115 -13.30 5.95 10.76
CA TYR A 115 -13.46 6.38 9.38
C TYR A 115 -12.56 7.58 9.03
N LEU A 116 -12.33 8.50 9.96
CA LEU A 116 -11.41 9.62 9.75
C LEU A 116 -9.96 9.11 9.58
N GLN A 117 -9.52 8.17 10.42
CA GLN A 117 -8.21 7.53 10.28
C GLN A 117 -8.09 6.80 8.94
N LEU A 118 -9.14 6.08 8.51
CA LEU A 118 -9.17 5.44 7.19
C LEU A 118 -9.09 6.46 6.06
N LEU A 119 -9.82 7.58 6.17
CA LEU A 119 -9.80 8.64 5.16
C LEU A 119 -8.39 9.24 5.02
N VAL A 120 -7.73 9.55 6.15
CA VAL A 120 -6.34 10.03 6.15
C VAL A 120 -5.41 8.98 5.52
N LEU A 121 -5.58 7.71 5.86
CA LEU A 121 -4.80 6.61 5.30
C LEU A 121 -5.02 6.47 3.78
N THR A 122 -6.25 6.66 3.29
CA THR A 122 -6.54 6.66 1.84
C THR A 122 -5.96 7.87 1.12
N MET A 123 -5.93 9.05 1.74
CA MET A 123 -5.31 10.24 1.15
C MET A 123 -3.78 10.11 1.04
N ILE A 124 -3.17 9.46 2.03
CA ILE A 124 -1.72 9.15 2.03
C ILE A 124 -1.41 8.01 1.05
N SER A 125 -2.38 7.16 0.68
CA SER A 125 -2.12 6.09 -0.27
C SER A 125 -1.67 6.59 -1.64
N PRO A 126 -0.90 5.79 -2.41
CA PRO A 126 -0.45 6.21 -3.74
C PRO A 126 -1.58 6.73 -4.64
N PRO A 127 -2.78 6.10 -4.71
CA PRO A 127 -3.88 6.66 -5.49
C PRO A 127 -4.42 7.95 -4.87
N GLY A 128 -4.42 8.09 -3.54
CA GLY A 128 -4.81 9.33 -2.85
C GLY A 128 -3.89 10.51 -3.21
N ILE A 129 -2.57 10.30 -3.17
CA ILE A 129 -1.58 11.32 -3.54
C ILE A 129 -1.73 11.71 -5.01
N LEU A 130 -1.97 10.74 -5.90
CA LEU A 130 -2.18 11.02 -7.33
C LEU A 130 -3.44 11.85 -7.58
N ILE A 131 -4.55 11.50 -6.93
CA ILE A 131 -5.80 12.25 -7.02
C ILE A 131 -5.61 13.68 -6.49
N LEU A 132 -4.92 13.85 -5.35
CA LEU A 132 -4.61 15.16 -4.77
C LEU A 132 -3.71 16.02 -5.67
N SER A 133 -2.77 15.38 -6.38
CA SER A 133 -1.88 16.05 -7.33
C SER A 133 -2.58 16.49 -8.61
N GLY A 134 -3.81 16.03 -8.87
CA GLY A 134 -4.53 16.29 -10.12
C GLY A 134 -3.89 15.65 -11.35
N THR A 135 -2.96 14.70 -11.15
CA THR A 135 -2.26 14.02 -12.24
C THR A 135 -3.10 12.86 -12.75
N ASN A 136 -3.08 12.65 -14.08
CA ASN A 136 -3.71 11.49 -14.67
C ASN A 136 -2.99 10.22 -14.19
N ILE A 137 -3.74 9.34 -13.51
CA ILE A 137 -3.22 8.08 -12.98
C ILE A 137 -2.58 7.25 -14.11
N GLU A 138 -3.14 7.32 -15.32
CA GLU A 138 -2.61 6.66 -16.52
C GLU A 138 -1.24 7.18 -16.93
N GLU A 139 -1.10 8.50 -17.03
CA GLU A 139 0.17 9.11 -17.40
C GLU A 139 1.25 8.82 -16.35
N PHE A 140 0.89 8.92 -15.07
CA PHE A 140 1.83 8.62 -13.99
C PHE A 140 2.29 7.17 -14.01
N LEU A 141 1.38 6.21 -14.14
CA LEU A 141 1.76 4.79 -14.13
C LEU A 141 2.59 4.45 -15.38
N ARG A 142 2.25 4.98 -16.56
CA ARG A 142 3.06 4.81 -17.78
C ARG A 142 4.46 5.38 -17.59
N TRP A 143 4.57 6.58 -17.03
CA TRP A 143 5.84 7.22 -16.75
C TRP A 143 6.68 6.41 -15.75
N ALA A 144 6.08 5.99 -14.63
CA ALA A 144 6.76 5.20 -13.60
C ALA A 144 7.21 3.83 -14.11
N LEU A 145 6.42 3.20 -14.98
CA LEU A 145 6.73 1.91 -15.59
C LEU A 145 7.86 2.06 -16.62
N MET A 146 7.81 3.09 -17.46
CA MET A 146 8.87 3.43 -18.40
C MET A 146 10.18 3.75 -17.67
N GLU A 147 10.14 4.51 -16.58
CA GLU A 147 11.32 4.84 -15.79
C GLU A 147 11.94 3.59 -15.12
N TYR A 148 11.09 2.68 -14.63
CA TYR A 148 11.53 1.39 -14.10
C TYR A 148 12.18 0.51 -15.17
N GLU A 149 11.55 0.35 -16.34
CA GLU A 149 12.07 -0.52 -17.40
C GLU A 149 13.33 0.01 -18.08
N LEU A 150 13.42 1.34 -18.30
CA LEU A 150 14.54 1.95 -19.01
C LEU A 150 15.72 2.30 -18.11
N PHE A 151 15.44 2.78 -16.90
CA PHE A 151 16.47 3.32 -16.00
C PHE A 151 16.67 2.47 -14.73
N GLY A 152 15.86 1.43 -14.53
CA GLY A 152 15.94 0.60 -13.33
C GLY A 152 15.58 1.36 -12.06
N SER A 153 14.71 2.38 -12.15
CA SER A 153 14.37 3.25 -11.03
C SER A 153 13.72 2.47 -9.88
N TYR A 154 14.21 2.68 -8.65
CA TYR A 154 13.68 2.00 -7.46
C TYR A 154 12.31 2.52 -7.01
N LEU A 155 11.77 3.56 -7.63
CA LEU A 155 10.52 4.20 -7.22
C LEU A 155 9.31 3.26 -7.33
N LEU A 156 9.15 2.57 -8.46
CA LEU A 156 8.02 1.66 -8.67
C LEU A 156 8.02 0.46 -7.71
N PRO A 157 9.12 -0.32 -7.58
CA PRO A 157 9.17 -1.41 -6.61
C PRO A 157 9.04 -0.90 -5.17
N PHE A 158 9.55 0.30 -4.86
CA PHE A 158 9.34 0.92 -3.55
C PHE A 158 7.85 1.18 -3.27
N ILE A 159 7.13 1.82 -4.18
CA ILE A 159 5.71 2.11 -4.00
C ILE A 159 4.92 0.82 -3.79
N CYS A 160 5.15 -0.19 -4.64
CA CYS A 160 4.33 -1.39 -4.66
C CYS A 160 4.69 -2.38 -3.54
N CYS A 161 5.98 -2.56 -3.25
CA CYS A 161 6.43 -3.62 -2.34
C CYS A 161 6.67 -3.13 -0.91
N LEU A 162 6.78 -1.82 -0.69
CA LEU A 162 7.13 -1.26 0.62
C LEU A 162 6.05 -0.31 1.14
N TYR A 163 5.71 0.70 0.34
CA TYR A 163 4.78 1.74 0.73
C TYR A 163 3.33 1.22 0.81
N TRP A 164 2.85 0.58 -0.26
CA TRP A 164 1.49 0.07 -0.35
C TRP A 164 1.19 -1.02 0.69
N PRO A 165 2.05 -2.02 0.94
CA PRO A 165 1.83 -3.03 1.97
C PRO A 165 1.70 -2.46 3.37
N GLY A 166 2.50 -1.42 3.69
CA GLY A 166 2.38 -0.72 4.96
C GLY A 166 0.96 -0.20 5.17
N ILE A 167 0.40 0.46 4.15
CA ILE A 167 -0.98 0.98 4.18
C ILE A 167 -2.00 -0.14 4.41
N LEU A 168 -1.84 -1.30 3.74
CA LEU A 168 -2.72 -2.45 3.94
C LEU A 168 -2.63 -3.02 5.36
N VAL A 169 -1.46 -3.02 5.99
CA VAL A 169 -1.33 -3.43 7.39
C VAL A 169 -2.04 -2.44 8.32
N TYR A 170 -1.88 -1.14 8.08
CA TYR A 170 -2.50 -0.12 8.92
C TYR A 170 -4.02 -0.06 8.78
N SER A 171 -4.58 -0.36 7.60
CA SER A 171 -6.03 -0.49 7.45
C SER A 171 -6.57 -1.62 8.33
N VAL A 172 -5.87 -2.75 8.41
CA VAL A 172 -6.23 -3.86 9.32
C VAL A 172 -6.10 -3.43 10.80
N ILE A 173 -5.03 -2.72 11.18
CA ILE A 173 -4.83 -2.23 12.55
C ILE A 173 -5.95 -1.29 13.00
N ILE A 174 -6.41 -0.37 12.14
CA ILE A 174 -7.50 0.57 12.44
C ILE A 174 -8.81 -0.16 12.79
N PHE A 175 -9.06 -1.31 12.14
CA PHE A 175 -10.25 -2.14 12.36
C PHE A 175 -10.07 -3.24 13.42
N SER A 176 -8.88 -3.35 14.02
CA SER A 176 -8.62 -4.31 15.08
C SER A 176 -9.43 -3.99 16.33
N PRO A 177 -9.93 -5.00 17.07
CA PRO A 177 -10.51 -4.79 18.39
C PRO A 177 -9.46 -4.23 19.34
N ASP A 178 -9.90 -3.34 20.24
CA ASP A 178 -9.09 -2.80 21.31
C ASP A 178 -9.33 -3.66 22.55
N ASN A 179 -8.30 -4.40 22.98
CA ASN A 179 -8.34 -5.26 24.15
C ASN A 179 -7.86 -4.54 25.43
N SER A 180 -7.72 -3.22 25.39
CA SER A 180 -7.32 -2.41 26.55
C SER A 180 -8.46 -2.20 27.55
#